data_AF-A0A6A5AXD9-F1
#
_entry.id   AF-A0A6A5AXD9-F1
#
_cell.length_a   1.000
_cell.length_b   1.000
_cell.length_c   1.000
_cell.angle_alpha   90.00
_cell.angle_beta   90.00
_cell.angle_gamma   90.00
#
_symmetry.space_group_name_H-M   'P 1'
#
loop_
_entity.id
_entity.type
_entity.pdbx_description
1 polymer ?
#
loop_
_entity_poly.entity_id
_entity_poly.type
_entity_poly.pdbx_seq_one_letter_code
_entity_poly.pdbx_strand_id
1 'polypeptide(L)'
;MKVVALVSGGKDSIYSMMKCVSHGHEIICLATLQPPHANEEVDSFMFQSIGTHVVEHIATCMELPWVTHTLQGTSVSTDMGYDTTEGDEVEDLLRLLEEVQRQFPDVQAVSSGAIFSNYQRTRVEHVCARLNLTSLAYLWRRPQHELMDEMLDRGVHAILVKVASMGIYIVTIWLNPQKHLGQSLADMHSTFLDLHDKYQFHICGEGGEYETLTLDCPLYTKRLVIDQAHLHIHADDMFAPVGLYCIDALHVEAKEKDQVVPVNPTPTPCIGIYSPSDVSDPKDFPPPPRPPYIPARQFRDQLVVAGIASSNSTMSLTDTVHDVFAQLERTTSL
;
A
#
# COMPACT_ATOMS: atom_id res chain seq x y z
N MET A 1 16.38 14.46 4.48
CA MET A 1 15.45 15.48 3.94
C MET A 1 14.29 15.65 4.89
N LYS A 2 13.60 16.80 4.84
CA LYS A 2 12.29 16.99 5.49
C LYS A 2 11.17 16.45 4.62
N VAL A 3 10.34 15.58 5.19
CA VAL A 3 9.42 14.73 4.44
C VAL A 3 8.01 14.87 4.99
N VAL A 4 7.05 15.09 4.08
CA VAL A 4 5.64 14.84 4.36
C VAL A 4 5.32 13.38 4.03
N ALA A 5 4.64 12.68 4.93
CA ALA A 5 4.20 11.32 4.68
C ALA A 5 2.74 11.30 4.23
N LEU A 6 2.47 10.69 3.07
CA LEU A 6 1.10 10.34 2.67
C LEU A 6 0.66 9.12 3.48
N VAL A 7 -0.35 9.31 4.35
CA VAL A 7 -0.79 8.28 5.31
C VAL A 7 -2.24 7.92 5.09
N SER A 8 -2.53 6.63 4.90
CA SER A 8 -3.89 6.08 4.89
C SER A 8 -4.31 5.49 6.24
N GLY A 9 -3.34 5.28 7.13
CA GLY A 9 -3.50 4.52 8.37
C GLY A 9 -3.12 3.04 8.23
N GLY A 10 -3.03 2.52 6.99
CA GLY A 10 -2.64 1.14 6.73
C GLY A 10 -1.14 0.86 6.87
N LYS A 11 -0.80 -0.42 6.99
CA LYS A 11 0.54 -0.96 7.24
C LYS A 11 1.61 -0.39 6.31
N ASP A 12 1.29 -0.20 5.02
CA ASP A 12 2.27 0.19 4.01
C ASP A 12 2.69 1.65 4.16
N SER A 13 1.72 2.54 4.39
CA SER A 13 2.01 3.96 4.62
C SER A 13 2.83 4.18 5.89
N ILE A 14 2.50 3.47 6.98
CA ILE A 14 3.24 3.54 8.24
C ILE A 14 4.65 2.96 8.09
N TYR A 15 4.78 1.82 7.41
CA TYR A 15 6.08 1.21 7.21
C TYR A 15 6.97 2.01 6.26
N SER A 16 6.40 2.71 5.28
CA SER A 16 7.12 3.66 4.43
C SER A 16 7.73 4.81 5.26
N MET A 17 7.01 5.31 6.27
CA MET A 17 7.59 6.27 7.23
C MET A 17 8.75 5.68 8.03
N MET A 18 8.61 4.43 8.50
CA MET A 18 9.71 3.74 9.19
C MET A 18 10.95 3.63 8.30
N LYS A 19 10.77 3.39 6.99
CA LYS A 19 11.87 3.42 6.02
C LYS A 19 12.47 4.81 5.88
N CYS A 20 11.67 5.86 5.76
CA CYS A 20 12.16 7.24 5.74
C CYS A 20 13.05 7.54 6.97
N VAL A 21 12.56 7.26 8.18
CA VAL A 21 13.33 7.49 9.42
C VAL A 21 14.63 6.67 9.43
N SER A 22 14.57 5.40 9.01
CA SER A 22 15.77 4.55 8.95
C SER A 22 16.84 5.03 7.95
N HIS A 23 16.44 5.81 6.94
CA HIS A 23 17.35 6.43 5.97
C HIS A 23 17.76 7.86 6.37
N GLY A 24 17.45 8.30 7.60
CA GLY A 24 17.84 9.60 8.12
C GLY A 24 16.98 10.76 7.61
N HIS A 25 15.76 10.49 7.15
CA HIS A 25 14.77 11.52 6.83
C HIS A 25 14.02 11.95 8.09
N GLU A 26 13.63 13.22 8.13
CA GLU A 26 12.82 13.82 9.19
C GLU A 26 11.37 13.87 8.71
N ILE A 27 10.46 13.18 9.39
CA ILE A 27 9.03 13.29 9.09
C ILE A 27 8.51 14.55 9.79
N ILE A 28 8.02 15.52 9.02
CA ILE A 28 7.62 16.82 9.56
C ILE A 28 6.11 16.97 9.71
N CYS A 29 5.33 16.22 8.93
CA CYS A 29 3.87 16.16 9.03
C CYS A 29 3.32 14.92 8.31
N LEU A 30 2.11 14.54 8.69
CA LEU A 30 1.30 13.56 7.98
C LEU A 30 0.32 14.30 7.05
N ALA A 31 0.04 13.72 5.89
CA ALA A 31 -0.95 14.23 4.96
C ALA A 31 -1.88 13.10 4.49
N THR A 32 -3.18 13.38 4.43
CA THR A 32 -4.20 12.38 4.06
C THR A 32 -5.30 13.03 3.23
N LEU A 33 -5.76 12.34 2.19
CA LEU A 33 -7.04 12.62 1.57
C LEU A 33 -8.09 11.73 2.23
N GLN A 34 -9.16 12.35 2.72
CA GLN A 34 -10.26 11.64 3.39
C GLN A 34 -11.47 11.55 2.47
N PRO A 35 -12.24 10.46 2.51
CA PRO A 35 -13.54 10.41 1.85
C PRO A 35 -14.49 11.47 2.44
N PRO A 36 -15.58 11.84 1.72
CA PRO A 36 -16.55 12.81 2.19
C PRO A 36 -17.19 12.47 3.55
N HIS A 37 -17.39 11.18 3.83
CA HIS A 37 -17.92 10.69 5.10
C HIS A 37 -17.03 9.62 5.74
N ALA A 38 -16.97 9.62 7.08
CA ALA A 38 -16.22 8.60 7.82
C ALA A 38 -16.86 7.21 7.65
N ASN A 39 -16.03 6.17 7.64
CA ASN A 39 -16.44 4.78 7.41
C ASN A 39 -17.18 4.55 6.07
N GLU A 40 -17.03 5.46 5.11
CA GLU A 40 -17.52 5.29 3.74
C GLU A 40 -16.45 4.65 2.87
N GLU A 41 -16.84 3.66 2.07
CA GLU A 41 -16.00 3.09 1.03
C GLU A 41 -16.25 3.87 -0.26
N VAL A 42 -15.20 4.50 -0.81
CA VAL A 42 -15.23 5.21 -2.08
C VAL A 42 -14.44 4.39 -3.11
N ASP A 43 -14.97 4.28 -4.32
CA ASP A 43 -14.30 3.62 -5.44
C ASP A 43 -13.16 4.51 -5.97
N SER A 44 -12.01 4.41 -5.30
CA SER A 44 -10.77 5.12 -5.64
C SER A 44 -9.66 4.11 -5.94
N PHE A 45 -8.97 4.33 -7.06
CA PHE A 45 -7.83 3.47 -7.43
C PHE A 45 -6.55 3.88 -6.70
N MET A 46 -6.49 5.12 -6.18
CA MET A 46 -5.31 5.63 -5.50
C MET A 46 -5.39 5.56 -3.97
N PHE A 47 -6.57 5.76 -3.38
CA PHE A 47 -6.71 6.04 -1.95
C PHE A 47 -7.54 5.00 -1.22
N GLN A 48 -7.00 4.50 -0.11
CA GLN A 48 -7.75 3.77 0.89
C GLN A 48 -8.80 4.70 1.50
N SER A 49 -10.05 4.26 1.58
CA SER A 49 -11.15 5.05 2.16
C SER A 49 -11.37 4.72 3.64
N ILE A 50 -11.40 3.43 3.98
CA ILE A 50 -11.73 2.95 5.33
C ILE A 50 -10.56 3.11 6.30
N GLY A 51 -10.86 3.61 7.50
CA GLY A 51 -9.87 3.84 8.55
C GLY A 51 -9.11 5.18 8.42
N THR A 52 -9.33 5.95 7.36
CA THR A 52 -8.66 7.25 7.16
C THR A 52 -9.08 8.31 8.18
N HIS A 53 -10.28 8.19 8.78
CA HIS A 53 -10.72 9.04 9.88
C HIS A 53 -9.88 8.86 11.16
N VAL A 54 -9.16 7.73 11.27
CA VAL A 54 -8.28 7.44 12.41
C VAL A 54 -6.91 8.14 12.27
N VAL A 55 -6.55 8.64 11.08
CA VAL A 55 -5.21 9.21 10.84
C VAL A 55 -4.90 10.42 11.72
N GLU A 56 -5.90 11.20 12.12
CA GLU A 56 -5.73 12.27 13.12
C GLU A 56 -5.17 11.73 14.45
N HIS A 57 -5.65 10.56 14.88
CA HIS A 57 -5.19 9.92 16.10
C HIS A 57 -3.80 9.30 15.90
N ILE A 58 -3.47 8.81 14.70
CA ILE A 58 -2.11 8.38 14.35
C ILE A 58 -1.13 9.57 14.45
N ALA A 59 -1.50 10.73 13.92
CA ALA A 59 -0.70 11.94 14.04
C ALA A 59 -0.49 12.33 15.51
N THR A 60 -1.54 12.20 16.33
CA THR A 60 -1.47 12.40 17.79
C THR A 60 -0.55 11.38 18.48
N CYS A 61 -0.56 10.11 18.04
CA CYS A 61 0.33 9.06 18.52
C CYS A 61 1.79 9.28 18.11
N MET A 62 2.05 9.96 17.00
CA MET A 62 3.39 10.30 16.53
C MET A 62 3.87 11.68 17.00
N GLU A 63 2.99 12.47 17.61
CA GLU A 63 3.23 13.86 17.99
C GLU A 63 3.63 14.74 16.79
N LEU A 64 3.01 14.47 15.63
CA LEU A 64 3.24 15.19 14.39
C LEU A 64 2.01 16.00 13.97
N PRO A 65 2.21 17.13 13.26
CA PRO A 65 1.13 17.82 12.57
C PRO A 65 0.44 16.93 11.52
N TRP A 66 -0.84 17.19 11.29
CA TRP A 66 -1.64 16.52 10.27
C TRP A 66 -2.31 17.54 9.36
N VAL A 67 -2.14 17.36 8.05
CA VAL A 67 -2.82 18.15 7.01
C VAL A 67 -3.78 17.22 6.28
N THR A 68 -5.03 17.64 6.13
CA THR A 68 -6.06 16.80 5.49
C THR A 68 -6.90 17.63 4.55
N HIS A 69 -7.33 17.01 3.45
CA HIS A 69 -8.36 17.51 2.55
C HIS A 69 -9.37 16.40 2.27
N THR A 70 -10.59 16.79 1.94
CA THR A 70 -11.61 15.85 1.46
C THR A 70 -11.39 15.55 -0.01
N LEU A 71 -11.47 14.27 -0.38
CA LEU A 71 -11.46 13.80 -1.75
C LEU A 71 -12.73 14.29 -2.47
N GLN A 72 -12.56 14.97 -3.60
CA GLN A 72 -13.67 15.50 -4.42
C GLN A 72 -13.68 14.92 -5.83
N GLY A 73 -12.50 14.65 -6.37
CA GLY A 73 -12.30 14.02 -7.65
C GLY A 73 -12.60 12.52 -7.62
N THR A 74 -12.63 11.94 -8.82
CA THR A 74 -12.79 10.49 -9.03
C THR A 74 -11.64 9.98 -9.88
N SER A 75 -11.49 8.66 -10.03
CA SER A 75 -10.47 8.08 -10.92
C SER A 75 -10.89 8.27 -12.39
N VAL A 76 -10.62 9.45 -12.96
CA VAL A 76 -10.98 9.82 -14.34
C VAL A 76 -9.92 9.32 -15.32
N SER A 77 -8.66 9.62 -15.06
CA SER A 77 -7.53 9.10 -15.81
C SER A 77 -7.12 7.75 -15.23
N THR A 78 -7.39 6.68 -15.98
CA THR A 78 -7.09 5.30 -15.57
C THR A 78 -5.86 4.71 -16.27
N ASP A 79 -5.21 5.48 -17.14
CA ASP A 79 -4.01 5.06 -17.86
C ASP A 79 -2.77 4.95 -16.95
N MET A 80 -1.74 4.25 -17.47
CA MET A 80 -0.46 4.06 -16.77
C MET A 80 0.35 5.34 -16.63
N GLY A 81 0.27 6.20 -17.65
CA GLY A 81 0.73 7.58 -17.58
C GLY A 81 -0.35 8.46 -16.94
N TYR A 82 0.06 9.61 -16.42
CA TYR A 82 -0.88 10.61 -15.94
C TYR A 82 -0.57 11.95 -16.59
N ASP A 83 -1.61 12.54 -17.17
CA ASP A 83 -1.64 13.93 -17.60
C ASP A 83 -2.63 14.67 -16.71
N THR A 84 -2.37 15.95 -16.42
CA THR A 84 -3.26 16.80 -15.62
C THR A 84 -4.70 16.70 -16.13
N THR A 85 -5.58 16.16 -15.29
CA THR A 85 -6.96 15.85 -15.66
C THR A 85 -7.92 16.54 -14.69
N GLU A 86 -8.80 17.39 -15.21
CA GLU A 86 -9.79 18.11 -14.40
C GLU A 86 -10.78 17.13 -13.75
N GLY A 87 -11.05 17.33 -12.46
CA GLY A 87 -11.96 16.46 -11.69
C GLY A 87 -11.36 15.12 -11.27
N ASP A 88 -10.08 14.89 -11.54
CA ASP A 88 -9.38 13.67 -11.13
C ASP A 88 -8.85 13.75 -9.69
N GLU A 89 -8.89 12.63 -8.99
CA GLU A 89 -8.41 12.48 -7.60
C GLU A 89 -6.93 12.85 -7.40
N VAL A 90 -6.12 12.78 -8.46
CA VAL A 90 -4.71 13.21 -8.42
C VAL A 90 -4.59 14.73 -8.22
N GLU A 91 -5.55 15.53 -8.70
CA GLU A 91 -5.53 16.97 -8.51
C GLU A 91 -5.94 17.36 -7.08
N ASP A 92 -6.68 16.51 -6.36
CA ASP A 92 -6.88 16.67 -4.91
C ASP A 92 -5.57 16.48 -4.14
N LEU A 93 -4.76 15.49 -4.55
CA LEU A 93 -3.44 15.25 -3.95
C LEU A 93 -2.50 16.45 -4.17
N LEU A 94 -2.54 17.07 -5.35
CA LEU A 94 -1.82 18.31 -5.60
C LEU A 94 -2.23 19.39 -4.61
N ARG A 95 -3.53 19.68 -4.50
CA ARG A 95 -4.04 20.72 -3.58
C ARG A 95 -3.64 20.46 -2.13
N LEU A 96 -3.68 19.19 -1.69
CA LEU A 96 -3.22 18.79 -0.36
C LEU A 96 -1.72 19.09 -0.17
N LEU A 97 -0.88 18.75 -1.15
CA LEU A 97 0.56 18.98 -1.04
C LEU A 97 0.97 20.45 -1.21
N GLU A 98 0.20 21.26 -1.96
CA GLU A 98 0.34 22.73 -1.99
C GLU A 98 0.10 23.33 -0.60
N GLU A 99 -0.95 22.85 0.09
CA GLU A 99 -1.26 23.26 1.45
C GLU A 99 -0.16 22.84 2.44
N VAL A 100 0.40 21.65 2.28
CA VAL A 100 1.59 21.20 3.04
C VAL A 100 2.77 22.13 2.79
N GLN A 101 3.11 22.47 1.55
CA GLN A 101 4.21 23.41 1.25
C GLN A 101 3.95 24.80 1.84
N ARG A 102 2.69 25.25 1.88
CA ARG A 102 2.31 26.53 2.48
C ARG A 102 2.53 26.53 3.99
N GLN A 103 2.21 25.43 4.68
CA GLN A 103 2.39 25.30 6.13
C GLN A 103 3.83 24.95 6.53
N PHE A 104 4.54 24.20 5.67
CA PHE A 104 5.90 23.68 5.88
C PHE A 104 6.79 24.00 4.66
N PRO A 105 7.24 25.26 4.50
CA PRO A 105 7.95 25.71 3.28
C PRO A 105 9.30 25.04 3.02
N ASP A 106 9.85 24.34 4.01
CA ASP A 106 11.11 23.61 3.94
C ASP A 106 10.93 22.11 3.67
N VAL A 107 9.71 21.65 3.39
CA VAL A 107 9.45 20.28 2.91
C VAL A 107 10.16 20.05 1.58
N GLN A 108 10.81 18.89 1.45
CA GLN A 108 11.66 18.57 0.29
C GLN A 108 11.22 17.31 -0.43
N ALA A 109 10.45 16.46 0.24
CA ALA A 109 10.07 15.15 -0.28
C ALA A 109 8.72 14.67 0.25
N VAL A 110 8.13 13.74 -0.48
CA VAL A 110 6.86 13.08 -0.17
C VAL A 110 7.12 11.58 -0.03
N SER A 111 6.74 10.98 1.11
CA SER A 111 6.77 9.53 1.30
C SER A 111 5.45 8.91 0.87
N SER A 112 5.48 7.82 0.11
CA SER A 112 4.29 7.04 -0.26
C SER A 112 4.45 5.56 0.06
N GLY A 113 3.33 4.89 0.32
CA GLY A 113 3.29 3.47 0.69
C GLY A 113 3.14 2.48 -0.46
N ALA A 114 3.18 2.93 -1.73
CA ALA A 114 2.92 2.06 -2.88
C ALA A 114 3.97 0.94 -3.00
N ILE A 115 3.53 -0.32 -3.11
CA ILE A 115 4.41 -1.48 -3.17
C ILE A 115 4.62 -1.94 -4.62
N PHE A 116 3.56 -2.15 -5.39
CA PHE A 116 3.70 -2.72 -6.74
C PHE A 116 3.04 -1.89 -7.83
N SER A 117 1.98 -1.15 -7.47
CA SER A 117 1.19 -0.31 -8.36
C SER A 117 2.03 0.81 -8.96
N ASN A 118 2.36 0.65 -10.25
CA ASN A 118 2.92 1.74 -11.03
C ASN A 118 1.91 2.88 -11.16
N TYR A 119 0.60 2.58 -11.20
CA TYR A 119 -0.48 3.56 -11.30
C TYR A 119 -0.40 4.60 -10.16
N GLN A 120 -0.29 4.13 -8.92
CA GLN A 120 -0.18 4.98 -7.74
C GLN A 120 1.15 5.72 -7.71
N ARG A 121 2.25 5.02 -7.99
CA ARG A 121 3.59 5.61 -7.96
C ARG A 121 3.74 6.76 -8.96
N THR A 122 3.34 6.55 -10.22
CA THR A 122 3.51 7.56 -11.28
C THR A 122 2.68 8.82 -11.01
N ARG A 123 1.50 8.68 -10.40
CA ARG A 123 0.64 9.80 -9.99
C ARG A 123 1.27 10.62 -8.86
N VAL A 124 1.81 9.97 -7.84
CA VAL A 124 2.56 10.67 -6.78
C VAL A 124 3.80 11.34 -7.35
N GLU A 125 4.57 10.67 -8.22
CA GLU A 125 5.73 11.26 -8.90
C GLU A 125 5.36 12.47 -9.75
N HIS A 126 4.24 12.43 -10.46
CA HIS A 126 3.74 13.53 -11.28
C HIS A 126 3.40 14.76 -10.43
N VAL A 127 2.69 14.57 -9.31
CA VAL A 127 2.40 15.67 -8.37
C VAL A 127 3.68 16.22 -7.75
N CYS A 128 4.60 15.35 -7.32
CA CYS A 128 5.89 15.76 -6.76
C CYS A 128 6.70 16.60 -7.76
N ALA A 129 6.74 16.20 -9.03
CA ALA A 129 7.45 16.93 -10.07
C ALA A 129 6.91 18.36 -10.27
N ARG A 130 5.58 18.54 -10.21
CA ARG A 130 4.93 19.86 -10.32
C ARG A 130 5.26 20.77 -9.13
N LEU A 131 5.41 20.19 -7.95
CA LEU A 131 5.71 20.91 -6.71
C LEU A 131 7.22 21.01 -6.40
N ASN A 132 8.08 20.49 -7.29
CA ASN A 132 9.53 20.41 -7.07
C ASN A 132 9.89 19.67 -5.77
N LEU A 133 9.19 18.57 -5.49
CA LEU A 133 9.42 17.66 -4.36
C LEU A 133 10.02 16.34 -4.85
N THR A 134 10.79 15.67 -3.99
CA THR A 134 11.28 14.31 -4.28
C THR A 134 10.25 13.27 -3.85
N SER A 135 9.87 12.35 -4.74
CA SER A 135 9.02 11.20 -4.40
C SER A 135 9.86 10.08 -3.77
N LEU A 136 9.52 9.65 -2.55
CA LEU A 136 10.15 8.56 -1.81
C LEU A 136 9.21 7.35 -1.75
N ALA A 137 9.47 6.35 -2.58
CA ALA A 137 8.69 5.11 -2.67
C ALA A 137 9.54 3.89 -2.28
N TYR A 138 9.96 3.82 -1.00
CA TYR A 138 10.89 2.79 -0.51
C TYR A 138 10.39 1.35 -0.60
N LEU A 139 9.07 1.16 -0.69
CA LEU A 139 8.45 -0.16 -0.74
C LEU A 139 8.29 -0.66 -2.18
N TRP A 140 8.52 0.21 -3.17
CA TRP A 140 8.24 -0.10 -4.56
C TRP A 140 9.09 -1.26 -5.09
N ARG A 141 8.43 -2.28 -5.65
CA ARG A 141 9.01 -3.53 -6.16
C ARG A 141 9.80 -4.35 -5.14
N ARG A 142 9.55 -4.15 -3.83
CA ARG A 142 10.07 -5.06 -2.81
C ARG A 142 9.36 -6.42 -2.89
N PRO A 143 10.07 -7.55 -2.64
CA PRO A 143 9.43 -8.86 -2.57
C PRO A 143 8.39 -8.91 -1.44
N GLN A 144 7.17 -9.38 -1.76
CA GLN A 144 6.01 -9.28 -0.85
C GLN A 144 6.22 -10.06 0.47
N HIS A 145 6.75 -11.28 0.39
CA HIS A 145 7.01 -12.11 1.57
C HIS A 145 8.01 -11.45 2.51
N GLU A 146 9.16 -11.02 1.97
CA GLU A 146 10.18 -10.32 2.75
C GLU A 146 9.63 -9.03 3.35
N LEU A 147 8.80 -8.30 2.61
CA LEU A 147 8.23 -7.04 3.07
C LEU A 147 7.24 -7.26 4.22
N MET A 148 6.38 -8.29 4.12
CA MET A 148 5.44 -8.66 5.17
C MET A 148 6.16 -9.11 6.44
N ASP A 149 7.14 -10.02 6.31
CA ASP A 149 7.97 -10.46 7.45
C ASP A 149 8.67 -9.28 8.11
N GLU A 150 9.25 -8.38 7.31
CA GLU A 150 9.96 -7.22 7.83
C GLU A 150 9.01 -6.26 8.58
N MET A 151 7.77 -6.07 8.11
CA MET A 151 6.77 -5.27 8.83
C MET A 151 6.43 -5.88 10.19
N LEU A 152 6.20 -7.20 10.25
CA LEU A 152 5.88 -7.91 11.47
C LEU A 152 7.06 -7.87 12.47
N ASP A 153 8.26 -8.18 12.00
CA ASP A 153 9.49 -8.20 12.80
C ASP A 153 9.87 -6.80 13.32
N ARG A 154 9.53 -5.75 12.57
CA ARG A 154 9.77 -4.36 12.96
C ARG A 154 8.65 -3.80 13.86
N GLY A 155 7.69 -4.61 14.27
CA GLY A 155 6.66 -4.22 15.23
C GLY A 155 5.54 -3.37 14.63
N VAL A 156 5.21 -3.56 13.34
CA VAL A 156 3.99 -3.00 12.76
C VAL A 156 2.80 -3.82 13.23
N HIS A 157 2.07 -3.31 14.21
CA HIS A 157 0.87 -3.93 14.75
C HIS A 157 -0.36 -3.37 14.03
N ALA A 158 -0.78 -4.06 12.98
CA ALA A 158 -1.95 -3.68 12.20
C ALA A 158 -3.06 -4.74 12.29
N ILE A 159 -4.31 -4.31 12.09
CA ILE A 159 -5.49 -5.17 11.97
C ILE A 159 -6.11 -5.05 10.58
N LEU A 160 -6.82 -6.08 10.13
CA LEU A 160 -7.60 -6.02 8.89
C LEU A 160 -8.86 -5.17 9.11
N VAL A 161 -9.05 -4.13 8.29
CA VAL A 161 -10.23 -3.25 8.35
C VAL A 161 -11.12 -3.30 7.12
N LYS A 162 -10.62 -3.88 6.03
CA LYS A 162 -11.42 -4.24 4.86
C LYS A 162 -10.94 -5.58 4.33
N VAL A 163 -11.88 -6.34 3.81
CA VAL A 163 -11.63 -7.55 3.04
C VAL A 163 -12.50 -7.48 1.80
N ALA A 164 -11.88 -7.61 0.63
CA ALA A 164 -12.54 -7.64 -0.67
C ALA A 164 -11.84 -8.71 -1.53
N SER A 165 -12.04 -9.98 -1.18
CA SER A 165 -11.37 -11.10 -1.84
C SER A 165 -12.37 -12.02 -2.54
N MET A 166 -12.04 -12.40 -3.77
CA MET A 166 -12.81 -13.36 -4.56
C MET A 166 -12.75 -14.78 -3.98
N GLY A 167 -13.89 -15.47 -3.93
CA GLY A 167 -14.01 -16.91 -3.69
C GLY A 167 -14.70 -17.61 -4.86
N ILE A 168 -14.02 -18.55 -5.51
CA ILE A 168 -14.67 -19.46 -6.47
C ILE A 168 -15.32 -20.59 -5.66
N TYR A 169 -16.61 -20.85 -5.90
CA TYR A 169 -17.51 -21.69 -5.10
C TYR A 169 -17.14 -23.18 -4.98
N ILE A 170 -15.93 -23.60 -5.36
CA ILE A 170 -15.43 -24.94 -5.08
C ILE A 170 -14.47 -24.84 -3.88
N VAL A 171 -15.09 -24.68 -2.71
CA VAL A 171 -14.51 -24.80 -1.37
C VAL A 171 -13.74 -23.53 -0.89
N THR A 172 -14.49 -22.66 -0.18
CA THR A 172 -14.03 -21.63 0.79
C THR A 172 -13.85 -20.20 0.24
N ILE A 173 -14.61 -19.24 0.80
CA ILE A 173 -14.30 -17.80 0.72
C ILE A 173 -12.93 -17.60 1.37
N TRP A 174 -12.01 -17.00 0.64
CA TRP A 174 -10.60 -16.99 1.00
C TRP A 174 -10.33 -16.13 2.21
N LEU A 175 -10.98 -14.97 2.24
CA LEU A 175 -11.10 -14.16 3.43
C LEU A 175 -12.58 -13.94 3.74
N ASN A 176 -13.07 -14.55 4.82
CA ASN A 176 -14.43 -14.33 5.29
C ASN A 176 -14.46 -13.06 6.17
N PRO A 177 -15.22 -12.01 5.80
CA PRO A 177 -15.34 -10.79 6.60
C PRO A 177 -15.68 -11.04 8.07
N GLN A 178 -16.63 -11.93 8.36
CA GLN A 178 -17.08 -12.22 9.72
C GLN A 178 -16.01 -12.90 10.57
N LYS A 179 -15.05 -13.59 9.93
CA LYS A 179 -13.98 -14.31 10.61
C LYS A 179 -12.72 -13.46 10.74
N HIS A 180 -12.35 -12.71 9.70
CA HIS A 180 -11.02 -12.13 9.57
C HIS A 180 -10.95 -10.62 9.82
N LEU A 181 -12.04 -9.87 9.69
CA LEU A 181 -12.03 -8.45 10.02
C LEU A 181 -11.75 -8.25 11.52
N GLY A 182 -10.89 -7.27 11.83
CA GLY A 182 -10.39 -7.02 13.17
C GLY A 182 -9.27 -7.95 13.63
N GLN A 183 -8.93 -9.01 12.88
CA GLN A 183 -7.77 -9.85 13.22
C GLN A 183 -6.46 -9.11 12.96
N SER A 184 -5.45 -9.43 13.76
CA SER A 184 -4.12 -8.85 13.59
C SER A 184 -3.44 -9.40 12.33
N LEU A 185 -2.57 -8.58 11.74
CA LEU A 185 -1.75 -8.96 10.60
C LEU A 185 -0.87 -10.17 10.91
N ALA A 186 -0.38 -10.27 12.14
CA ALA A 186 0.43 -11.39 12.61
C ALA A 186 -0.37 -12.71 12.63
N ASP A 187 -1.62 -12.68 13.13
CA ASP A 187 -2.49 -13.86 13.15
C ASP A 187 -2.89 -14.30 11.74
N MET A 188 -3.05 -13.34 10.83
CA MET A 188 -3.42 -13.61 9.44
C MET A 188 -2.24 -14.07 8.58
N HIS A 189 -0.99 -13.90 9.03
CA HIS A 189 0.20 -14.12 8.22
C HIS A 189 0.27 -15.52 7.60
N SER A 190 0.09 -16.57 8.40
CA SER A 190 0.11 -17.95 7.90
C SER A 190 -1.02 -18.21 6.90
N THR A 191 -2.18 -17.59 7.11
CA THR A 191 -3.30 -17.69 6.17
C THR A 191 -2.94 -17.06 4.82
N PHE A 192 -2.29 -15.90 4.82
CA PHE A 192 -1.88 -15.24 3.59
C PHE A 192 -0.85 -16.04 2.78
N LEU A 193 0.13 -16.66 3.45
CA LEU A 193 1.09 -17.54 2.80
C LEU A 193 0.40 -18.75 2.16
N ASP A 194 -0.52 -19.38 2.89
CA ASP A 194 -1.33 -20.49 2.39
C ASP A 194 -2.16 -20.11 1.15
N LEU A 195 -2.79 -18.93 1.17
CA LEU A 195 -3.60 -18.42 0.06
C LEU A 195 -2.72 -18.03 -1.14
N HIS A 196 -1.52 -17.49 -0.89
CA HIS A 196 -0.56 -17.16 -1.93
C HIS A 196 -0.11 -18.43 -2.67
N ASP A 197 0.29 -19.46 -1.93
CA ASP A 197 0.76 -20.72 -2.51
C ASP A 197 -0.31 -21.44 -3.30
N LYS A 198 -1.54 -21.50 -2.77
CA LYS A 198 -2.64 -22.23 -3.40
C LYS A 198 -3.19 -21.50 -4.61
N TYR A 199 -3.10 -20.17 -4.62
CA TYR A 199 -3.95 -19.42 -5.51
C TYR A 199 -3.48 -17.99 -5.88
N GLN A 200 -2.22 -17.66 -5.61
CA GLN A 200 -1.60 -16.39 -6.01
C GLN A 200 -2.20 -15.12 -5.37
N PHE A 201 -2.79 -15.25 -4.18
CA PHE A 201 -3.17 -14.12 -3.33
C PHE A 201 -1.97 -13.17 -3.11
N HIS A 202 -2.17 -11.85 -3.23
CA HIS A 202 -1.09 -10.90 -2.95
C HIS A 202 -0.89 -10.79 -1.43
N ILE A 203 0.26 -11.23 -0.91
CA ILE A 203 0.53 -11.31 0.54
C ILE A 203 0.36 -9.93 1.19
N CYS A 204 0.81 -8.86 0.53
CA CYS A 204 0.66 -7.49 1.02
C CYS A 204 -0.69 -6.83 0.67
N GLY A 205 -1.64 -7.52 0.03
CA GLY A 205 -2.98 -6.98 -0.27
C GLY A 205 -3.03 -5.85 -1.30
N GLU A 206 -2.06 -5.75 -2.20
CA GLU A 206 -1.97 -4.65 -3.19
C GLU A 206 -3.14 -4.68 -4.19
N GLY A 207 -3.68 -5.84 -4.49
CA GLY A 207 -4.82 -6.00 -5.40
C GLY A 207 -6.15 -5.55 -4.80
N GLY A 208 -6.12 -4.93 -3.60
CA GLY A 208 -7.31 -4.57 -2.85
C GLY A 208 -7.92 -5.74 -2.08
N GLU A 209 -7.24 -6.89 -1.99
CA GLU A 209 -7.80 -8.08 -1.34
C GLU A 209 -8.15 -7.85 0.13
N TYR A 210 -7.37 -6.99 0.79
CA TYR A 210 -7.64 -6.50 2.14
C TYR A 210 -6.97 -5.15 2.37
N GLU A 211 -7.48 -4.39 3.34
CA GLU A 211 -6.83 -3.18 3.84
C GLU A 211 -6.63 -3.29 5.34
N THR A 212 -5.75 -2.45 5.87
CA THR A 212 -5.34 -2.51 7.27
C THR A 212 -5.43 -1.16 7.95
N LEU A 213 -5.49 -1.19 9.28
CA LEU A 213 -5.22 -0.05 10.14
C LEU A 213 -4.11 -0.43 11.12
N THR A 214 -3.08 0.40 11.20
CA THR A 214 -1.97 0.21 12.14
C THR A 214 -2.36 0.79 13.49
N LEU A 215 -2.50 -0.06 14.50
CA LEU A 215 -2.81 0.33 15.87
C LEU A 215 -1.57 0.77 16.62
N ASP A 216 -0.43 0.15 16.28
CA ASP A 216 0.83 0.50 16.89
C ASP A 216 2.05 0.25 16.00
N CYS A 217 3.08 1.07 16.15
CA CYS A 217 4.41 0.81 15.58
C CYS A 217 5.51 1.53 16.39
N PRO A 218 6.81 1.24 16.17
CA PRO A 218 7.89 1.89 16.91
C PRO A 218 7.93 3.41 16.80
N LEU A 219 7.40 4.01 15.73
CA LEU A 219 7.35 5.46 15.60
C LEU A 219 6.30 6.12 16.50
N TYR A 220 5.39 5.36 17.08
CA TYR A 220 4.32 5.91 17.90
C TYR A 220 4.78 6.03 19.35
N THR A 221 4.58 7.20 19.96
CA THR A 221 4.75 7.45 21.41
C THR A 221 3.56 6.95 22.23
N LYS A 222 2.39 6.81 21.58
CA LYS A 222 1.14 6.27 22.12
C LYS A 222 0.59 5.21 21.17
N ARG A 223 -0.19 4.26 21.64
CA ARG A 223 -0.89 3.28 20.78
C ARG A 223 -2.36 3.62 20.65
N LEU A 224 -2.97 3.19 19.56
CA LEU A 224 -4.42 3.24 19.39
C LEU A 224 -5.07 2.03 20.05
N VAL A 225 -6.17 2.28 20.74
CA VAL A 225 -7.03 1.24 21.32
C VAL A 225 -8.44 1.44 20.80
N ILE A 226 -8.99 0.41 20.16
CA ILE A 226 -10.35 0.43 19.65
C ILE A 226 -11.29 0.07 20.78
N ASP A 227 -12.21 0.99 21.09
CA ASP A 227 -13.21 0.82 22.14
C ASP A 227 -14.48 0.16 21.61
N GLN A 228 -14.90 0.60 20.42
CA GLN A 228 -16.11 0.11 19.75
C GLN A 228 -15.91 0.10 18.24
N ALA A 229 -16.34 -1.00 17.63
CA ALA A 229 -16.37 -1.17 16.20
C ALA A 229 -17.50 -2.14 15.83
N HIS A 230 -17.98 -2.04 14.60
CA HIS A 230 -18.96 -2.95 14.04
C HIS A 230 -18.55 -3.43 12.65
N LEU A 231 -19.13 -4.55 12.24
CA LEU A 231 -18.96 -5.09 10.90
C LEU A 231 -20.05 -4.52 9.99
N HIS A 232 -19.64 -3.97 8.85
CA HIS A 232 -20.54 -3.56 7.79
C HIS A 232 -20.24 -4.38 6.54
N ILE A 233 -21.25 -5.08 6.00
CA ILE A 233 -21.12 -5.77 4.72
C ILE A 233 -21.59 -4.80 3.64
N HIS A 234 -20.62 -4.22 2.92
CA HIS A 234 -20.85 -3.20 1.91
C HIS A 234 -21.44 -3.81 0.64
N ALA A 235 -20.91 -4.96 0.22
CA ALA A 235 -21.45 -5.75 -0.88
C ALA A 235 -21.48 -7.21 -0.46
N ASP A 236 -22.68 -7.79 -0.38
CA ASP A 236 -22.87 -9.22 -0.12
C ASP A 236 -22.96 -9.98 -1.45
N ASP A 237 -21.89 -9.88 -2.24
CA ASP A 237 -21.78 -10.61 -3.51
C ASP A 237 -21.43 -12.08 -3.24
N MET A 238 -22.07 -12.97 -3.98
CA MET A 238 -21.91 -14.43 -3.83
C MET A 238 -20.47 -14.90 -4.09
N PHE A 239 -19.67 -14.11 -4.81
CA PHE A 239 -18.31 -14.43 -5.24
C PHE A 239 -17.26 -13.51 -4.63
N ALA A 240 -17.59 -12.26 -4.29
CA ALA A 240 -16.64 -11.30 -3.73
C ALA A 240 -17.28 -10.41 -2.67
N PRO A 241 -17.61 -10.95 -1.49
CA PRO A 241 -18.19 -10.14 -0.43
C PRO A 241 -17.17 -9.09 0.03
N VAL A 242 -17.61 -7.84 0.09
CA VAL A 242 -16.83 -6.72 0.62
C VAL A 242 -17.32 -6.45 2.03
N GLY A 243 -16.45 -6.67 3.00
CA GLY A 243 -16.74 -6.39 4.39
C GLY A 243 -15.78 -5.36 4.97
N LEU A 244 -16.32 -4.52 5.85
CA LEU A 244 -15.64 -3.40 6.48
C LEU A 244 -15.70 -3.56 8.00
N TYR A 245 -14.59 -3.25 8.67
CA TYR A 245 -14.49 -3.11 10.12
C TYR A 245 -14.57 -1.62 10.46
N CYS A 246 -15.79 -1.14 10.69
CA CYS A 246 -16.06 0.28 10.93
C CYS A 246 -15.74 0.62 12.39
N ILE A 247 -14.85 1.58 12.60
CA ILE A 247 -14.43 1.99 13.94
C ILE A 247 -15.31 3.14 14.40
N ASP A 248 -16.06 2.89 15.48
CA ASP A 248 -17.05 3.82 16.04
C ASP A 248 -16.47 4.66 17.17
N ALA A 249 -15.61 4.06 17.99
CA ALA A 249 -14.92 4.73 19.08
C ALA A 249 -13.53 4.14 19.32
N LEU A 250 -12.58 5.01 19.65
CA LEU A 250 -11.22 4.65 19.98
C LEU A 250 -10.62 5.70 20.92
N HIS A 251 -9.51 5.33 21.57
CA HIS A 251 -8.68 6.26 22.33
C HIS A 251 -7.18 5.99 22.11
N VAL A 252 -6.35 6.87 22.65
CA VAL A 252 -4.88 6.76 22.63
C VAL A 252 -4.36 6.43 24.02
N GLU A 253 -3.46 5.45 24.12
CA GLU A 253 -2.79 5.08 25.37
C GLU A 253 -1.28 5.34 25.29
N ALA A 254 -0.67 5.88 26.33
CA ALA A 254 0.78 6.08 26.39
C ALA A 254 1.53 4.75 26.46
N LYS A 255 2.68 4.68 25.78
CA LYS A 255 3.59 3.54 25.88
C LYS A 255 4.58 3.70 27.03
N GLU A 256 5.14 2.58 27.47
CA GLU A 256 6.35 2.60 28.28
C GLU A 256 7.55 3.07 27.44
N LYS A 257 8.47 3.83 28.05
CA LYS A 257 9.52 4.59 27.33
C LYS A 257 10.47 3.74 26.48
N ASP A 258 10.61 2.45 26.78
CA ASP A 258 11.57 1.56 26.12
C ASP A 258 11.05 0.98 24.78
N GLN A 259 9.82 1.32 24.37
CA GLN A 259 9.16 0.79 23.17
C GLN A 259 9.09 1.77 21.99
N VAL A 260 9.72 2.95 22.10
CA VAL A 260 9.56 4.05 21.15
C VAL A 260 10.87 4.33 20.42
N VAL A 261 10.83 4.34 19.09
CA VAL A 261 11.87 4.88 18.22
C VAL A 261 11.55 6.36 17.97
N PRO A 262 12.46 7.30 18.26
CA PRO A 262 12.22 8.71 17.98
C PRO A 262 11.93 8.92 16.50
N VAL A 263 10.82 9.58 16.19
CA VAL A 263 10.44 9.95 14.81
C VAL A 263 11.53 10.80 14.16
N ASN A 264 12.23 11.61 14.96
CA ASN A 264 13.37 12.42 14.55
C ASN A 264 14.60 12.05 15.40
N PRO A 265 15.42 11.07 14.98
CA PRO A 265 16.66 10.79 15.67
C PRO A 265 17.58 12.02 15.59
N THR A 266 18.08 12.48 16.73
CA THR A 266 19.14 13.49 16.76
C THR A 266 20.32 12.96 15.95
N PRO A 267 20.94 13.74 15.04
CA PRO A 267 22.02 13.25 14.20
C PRO A 267 23.14 12.72 15.11
N THR A 268 23.31 11.40 15.09
CA THR A 268 24.45 10.76 15.76
C THR A 268 25.69 11.10 14.93
N PRO A 269 26.81 11.54 15.53
CA PRO A 269 28.02 11.78 14.75
C PRO A 269 28.42 10.48 14.08
N CYS A 270 28.40 10.46 12.74
CA CYS A 270 28.96 9.35 11.97
C CYS A 270 30.44 9.22 12.34
N ILE A 271 30.76 8.21 13.14
CA ILE A 271 32.14 7.77 13.33
C ILE A 271 32.63 7.26 11.96
N GLY A 272 33.79 7.77 11.56
CA GLY A 272 34.21 7.88 10.17
C GLY A 272 34.16 6.59 9.36
N ILE A 273 33.64 6.73 8.15
CA ILE A 273 33.89 5.80 7.04
C ILE A 273 34.51 6.63 5.92
N TYR A 274 35.81 6.35 5.71
CA TYR A 274 36.69 6.65 4.58
C TYR A 274 36.24 7.71 3.56
N SER A 275 37.06 8.75 3.47
CA SER A 275 37.14 9.72 2.37
C SER A 275 37.38 9.01 1.02
N PRO A 276 36.64 9.35 -0.05
CA PRO A 276 36.90 8.81 -1.37
C PRO A 276 38.04 9.60 -2.02
N SER A 277 39.28 9.23 -1.71
CA SER A 277 40.46 9.74 -2.41
C SER A 277 41.47 8.68 -2.82
N ASP A 278 41.22 7.38 -2.59
CA ASP A 278 42.16 6.31 -2.96
C ASP A 278 41.47 5.11 -3.64
N VAL A 279 41.00 5.25 -4.89
CA VAL A 279 40.94 4.13 -5.86
C VAL A 279 41.03 4.68 -7.29
N SER A 280 42.11 4.33 -7.97
CA SER A 280 42.34 4.56 -9.39
C SER A 280 42.07 3.27 -10.17
N ASP A 281 41.23 3.36 -11.21
CA ASP A 281 41.01 2.40 -12.32
C ASP A 281 39.75 1.48 -12.24
N PRO A 282 38.79 1.56 -13.19
CA PRO A 282 37.53 0.79 -13.21
C PRO A 282 37.65 -0.73 -13.44
N LYS A 283 38.85 -1.33 -13.36
CA LYS A 283 39.09 -2.75 -13.69
C LYS A 283 39.21 -3.69 -12.50
N ASP A 284 39.14 -3.17 -11.27
CA ASP A 284 39.29 -3.96 -10.04
C ASP A 284 37.95 -4.48 -9.45
N PHE A 285 36.83 -4.35 -10.17
CA PHE A 285 35.57 -4.97 -9.75
C PHE A 285 35.49 -6.43 -10.24
N PRO A 286 35.34 -7.44 -9.36
CA PRO A 286 34.94 -8.77 -9.79
C PRO A 286 33.53 -8.71 -10.39
N PRO A 287 33.24 -9.51 -11.44
CA PRO A 287 31.90 -9.54 -12.02
C PRO A 287 30.87 -9.99 -10.97
N PRO A 288 29.63 -9.45 -11.02
CA PRO A 288 28.59 -9.83 -10.07
C PRO A 288 28.39 -11.35 -10.10
N PRO A 289 28.14 -12.00 -8.94
CA PRO A 289 27.87 -13.42 -8.90
C PRO A 289 26.66 -13.73 -9.78
N ARG A 290 26.79 -14.75 -10.65
CA ARG A 290 25.66 -15.20 -11.46
C ARG A 290 24.53 -15.61 -10.52
N PRO A 291 23.27 -15.23 -10.81
CA PRO A 291 22.14 -15.70 -10.03
C PRO A 291 22.15 -17.23 -10.00
N PRO A 292 21.80 -17.85 -8.87
CA PRO A 292 21.75 -19.30 -8.76
C PRO A 292 20.82 -19.85 -9.86
N TYR A 293 21.33 -20.81 -10.63
CA TYR A 293 20.53 -21.57 -11.57
C TYR A 293 19.49 -22.34 -10.77
N ILE A 294 18.24 -21.85 -10.77
CA ILE A 294 17.10 -22.57 -10.23
C ILE A 294 16.74 -23.63 -11.28
N PRO A 295 16.93 -24.93 -11.02
CA PRO A 295 16.46 -25.95 -11.93
C PRO A 295 14.94 -25.79 -11.99
N ALA A 296 14.38 -25.69 -13.21
CA ALA A 296 12.94 -25.71 -13.39
C ALA A 296 12.41 -26.95 -12.68
N ARG A 297 11.76 -26.74 -11.53
CA ARG A 297 10.97 -27.81 -10.90
C ARG A 297 9.94 -28.19 -11.95
N GLN A 298 9.88 -29.47 -12.24
CA GLN A 298 8.93 -30.08 -13.16
C GLN A 298 7.53 -29.86 -12.57
N PHE A 299 6.99 -28.66 -12.76
CA PHE A 299 5.60 -28.31 -12.51
C PHE A 299 4.76 -29.10 -13.52
N ARG A 300 3.63 -29.62 -13.07
CA ARG A 300 2.68 -30.43 -13.85
C ARG A 300 2.39 -29.82 -15.23
N ASP A 301 1.91 -30.64 -16.16
CA ASP A 301 1.49 -30.25 -17.52
C ASP A 301 0.56 -29.02 -17.48
N GLN A 302 1.14 -27.83 -17.62
CA GLN A 302 0.41 -26.57 -17.72
C GLN A 302 0.39 -26.15 -19.20
N LEU A 303 -0.81 -25.85 -19.68
CA LEU A 303 -1.00 -25.19 -20.97
C LEU A 303 -1.03 -23.68 -20.72
N VAL A 304 0.01 -22.97 -21.16
CA VAL A 304 0.05 -21.51 -21.15
C VAL A 304 -0.44 -21.00 -22.49
N VAL A 305 -1.55 -20.25 -22.49
CA VAL A 305 -2.10 -19.62 -23.69
C VAL A 305 -1.97 -18.11 -23.53
N ALA A 306 -1.25 -17.47 -24.45
CA ALA A 306 -1.02 -16.04 -24.48
C ALA A 306 -1.43 -15.46 -25.84
N GLY A 307 -1.91 -14.21 -25.84
CA GLY A 307 -2.25 -13.49 -27.08
C GLY A 307 -3.67 -13.74 -27.61
N ILE A 308 -4.58 -14.31 -26.81
CA ILE A 308 -6.00 -14.39 -27.14
C ILE A 308 -6.70 -13.14 -26.59
N ALA A 309 -7.38 -12.43 -27.47
CA ALA A 309 -8.16 -11.26 -27.15
C ALA A 309 -9.41 -11.23 -28.03
N SER A 310 -10.45 -10.50 -27.60
CA SER A 310 -11.66 -10.31 -28.42
C SER A 310 -11.29 -9.83 -29.81
N SER A 311 -11.81 -10.50 -30.84
CA SER A 311 -11.56 -10.13 -32.23
C SER A 311 -12.29 -8.84 -32.63
N ASN A 312 -13.24 -8.38 -31.84
CA ASN A 312 -14.04 -7.19 -32.10
C ASN A 312 -14.37 -6.42 -30.80
N SER A 313 -14.12 -5.10 -30.83
CA SER A 313 -14.33 -4.19 -29.69
C SER A 313 -15.79 -3.71 -29.53
N THR A 314 -16.70 -4.12 -30.42
CA THR A 314 -18.12 -3.69 -30.40
C THR A 314 -19.09 -4.77 -29.91
N MET A 315 -18.57 -5.90 -29.42
CA MET A 315 -19.38 -7.02 -28.97
C MET A 315 -19.93 -6.77 -27.56
N SER A 316 -21.06 -7.41 -27.25
CA SER A 316 -21.52 -7.50 -25.87
C SER A 316 -20.55 -8.34 -25.04
N LEU A 317 -20.51 -8.14 -23.72
CA LEU A 317 -19.60 -8.90 -22.84
C LEU A 317 -19.80 -10.42 -22.99
N THR A 318 -21.05 -10.87 -23.11
CA THR A 318 -21.39 -12.28 -23.31
C THR A 318 -20.80 -12.82 -24.61
N ASP A 319 -20.90 -12.05 -25.70
CA ASP A 319 -20.37 -12.45 -27.00
C ASP A 319 -18.85 -12.40 -27.05
N THR A 320 -18.23 -11.44 -26.34
CA THR A 320 -16.78 -11.35 -26.17
C THR A 320 -16.22 -12.56 -25.44
N VAL A 321 -16.88 -13.00 -24.37
CA VAL A 321 -16.50 -14.22 -23.65
C VAL A 321 -16.59 -15.43 -24.58
N HIS A 322 -17.69 -15.59 -25.33
CA HIS A 322 -17.84 -16.67 -26.29
C HIS A 322 -16.77 -16.65 -27.40
N ASP A 323 -16.39 -15.48 -27.92
CA ASP A 323 -15.35 -15.35 -28.94
C ASP A 323 -13.98 -15.79 -28.40
N VAL A 324 -13.61 -15.37 -27.19
CA VAL A 324 -12.36 -15.78 -26.53
C VAL A 324 -12.31 -17.30 -26.31
N PHE A 325 -13.40 -17.90 -25.85
CA PHE A 325 -13.48 -19.37 -25.69
C PHE A 325 -13.42 -20.10 -27.04
N ALA A 326 -14.06 -19.59 -28.09
CA ALA A 326 -13.99 -20.17 -29.43
C ALA A 326 -12.60 -20.01 -30.08
N GLN A 327 -11.83 -18.98 -29.71
CA GLN A 327 -10.43 -18.83 -30.10
C GLN A 327 -9.55 -19.88 -29.40
N LEU A 328 -9.75 -20.09 -28.10
CA LEU A 328 -9.08 -21.15 -27.32
C LEU A 328 -9.30 -22.54 -27.94
N GLU A 329 -10.56 -22.90 -28.24
CA GLU A 329 -10.91 -24.19 -28.84
C GLU A 329 -10.22 -24.41 -30.20
N ARG A 330 -10.11 -23.36 -31.02
CA ARG A 330 -9.39 -23.41 -32.31
C ARG A 330 -7.90 -23.62 -32.11
N THR A 331 -7.29 -22.98 -31.11
CA THR A 331 -5.86 -23.13 -30.82
C THR A 331 -5.52 -24.53 -30.32
N THR A 332 -6.46 -25.22 -29.66
CA THR A 332 -6.27 -26.58 -29.14
C THR A 332 -6.64 -27.70 -30.11
N SER A 333 -7.16 -27.38 -31.30
CA SER A 333 -7.65 -28.36 -32.31
C SER A 333 -6.64 -28.68 -33.42
N LEU A 334 -5.37 -28.28 -33.26
CA LEU A 334 -4.23 -28.55 -34.17
C LEU A 334 -3.29 -29.61 -33.59
#